data_AF-A0A8X7MIR3-F1
#
_entry.id   AF-A0A8X7MIR3-F1
#
_cell.length_a   1.000
_cell.length_b   1.000
_cell.length_c   1.000
_cell.angle_alpha   90.00
_cell.angle_beta   90.00
_cell.angle_gamma   90.00
#
_symmetry.space_group_name_H-M   'P 1'
#
loop_
_entity.id
_entity.type
_entity.pdbx_description
1 polymer ?
#
loop_
_entity_poly.entity_id
_entity_poly.type
_entity_poly.pdbx_seq_one_letter_code
_entity_poly.pdbx_strand_id
1 'polypeptide(L)'
;MPGSTLVLPLSKTKFLATFNAALVRSGQEAFQGHSFRIGGATMYWHTGTDIKSIKLIGGWKGNSVLKYLREYARGLLPAHERAAAAIAEAAPS
;
A
#
# COMPACT_ATOMS: atom_id res chain seq x y z
N MET A 1 33.10 -21.85 8.65
CA MET A 1 31.95 -20.93 8.64
C MET A 1 30.72 -21.69 9.14
N PRO A 2 30.12 -21.29 10.28
CA PRO A 2 28.90 -21.92 10.78
C PRO A 2 27.75 -21.77 9.76
N GLY A 3 26.88 -22.78 9.72
CA GLY A 3 26.02 -23.15 8.61
C GLY A 3 25.15 -22.02 8.05
N SER A 4 25.26 -21.83 6.73
CA SER A 4 24.36 -21.01 5.94
C SER A 4 22.95 -21.58 6.09
N THR A 5 22.13 -20.91 6.89
CA THR A 5 20.71 -21.27 7.01
C THR A 5 20.09 -20.92 5.66
N LEU A 6 19.79 -21.94 4.85
CA LEU A 6 19.14 -21.74 3.55
C LEU A 6 17.78 -21.08 3.78
N VAL A 7 17.71 -19.78 3.57
CA VAL A 7 16.46 -19.02 3.58
C VAL A 7 15.74 -19.36 2.28
N LEU A 8 14.79 -20.28 2.36
CA LEU A 8 13.91 -20.60 1.23
C LEU A 8 12.82 -19.52 1.11
N PRO A 9 12.56 -18.99 -0.10
CA PRO A 9 11.46 -18.05 -0.31
C PRO A 9 10.12 -18.64 0.13
N LEU A 10 9.37 -17.88 0.92
CA LEU A 10 8.03 -18.27 1.36
C LEU A 10 7.07 -18.31 0.17
N SER A 11 6.39 -19.43 -0.03
CA SER A 11 5.38 -19.53 -1.08
C SER A 11 4.14 -18.71 -0.74
N LYS A 12 3.49 -18.15 -1.77
CA LYS A 12 2.22 -17.43 -1.63
C LYS A 12 1.18 -18.25 -0.86
N THR A 13 1.06 -19.54 -1.17
CA THR A 13 0.09 -20.45 -0.52
C THR A 13 0.38 -20.58 0.96
N LYS A 14 1.64 -20.80 1.34
CA LYS A 14 2.02 -20.95 2.76
C LYS A 14 1.84 -19.64 3.53
N PHE A 15 2.20 -18.51 2.92
CA PHE A 15 1.95 -17.18 3.49
C PHE A 15 0.46 -16.96 3.77
N LEU A 16 -0.40 -17.13 2.75
CA LEU A 16 -1.83 -16.90 2.88
C LEU A 16 -2.49 -17.86 3.88
N ALA A 17 -2.12 -19.15 3.84
CA ALA A 17 -2.64 -20.13 4.80
C ALA A 17 -2.29 -19.76 6.23
N THR A 18 -1.04 -19.34 6.49
CA THR A 18 -0.58 -18.96 7.83
C THR A 18 -1.31 -17.71 8.32
N PHE A 19 -1.41 -16.68 7.49
CA PHE A 19 -2.06 -15.42 7.84
C PHE A 19 -3.57 -15.58 8.05
N ASN A 20 -4.25 -16.26 7.13
CA ASN A 20 -5.69 -16.48 7.22
C ASN A 20 -6.07 -17.39 8.39
N ALA A 21 -5.23 -18.37 8.73
CA ALA A 21 -5.45 -19.18 9.94
C ALA A 21 -5.42 -18.32 11.21
N ALA A 22 -4.54 -17.31 11.28
CA ALA A 22 -4.50 -16.38 12.41
C ALA A 22 -5.75 -15.49 12.46
N LEU A 23 -6.18 -14.96 11.31
CA LEU A 23 -7.40 -14.14 11.20
C LEU A 23 -8.65 -14.90 11.64
N VAL A 24 -8.84 -16.12 11.13
CA VAL A 24 -9.99 -16.96 11.49
C VAL A 24 -10.01 -17.27 12.98
N ARG A 25 -8.86 -17.55 13.60
CA ARG A 25 -8.77 -17.74 15.06
C ARG A 25 -9.16 -16.49 15.85
N SER A 26 -9.01 -15.30 15.28
CA SER A 26 -9.46 -14.03 15.86
C SER A 26 -10.88 -13.62 15.47
N GLY A 27 -11.65 -14.50 14.82
CA GLY A 27 -13.02 -14.20 14.36
C GLY A 27 -13.09 -13.25 13.17
N GLN A 28 -11.99 -13.09 12.43
CA GLN A 28 -11.93 -12.24 11.24
C GLN A 28 -12.04 -13.07 9.95
N GLU A 29 -12.50 -12.44 8.87
CA GLU A 29 -12.57 -13.06 7.55
C GLU A 29 -11.18 -13.31 6.95
N ALA A 30 -11.07 -14.35 6.11
CA ALA A 30 -9.85 -14.64 5.38
C ALA A 30 -9.68 -13.68 4.19
N PHE A 31 -8.43 -13.32 3.88
CA PHE A 31 -8.11 -12.47 2.74
C PHE A 31 -7.45 -13.21 1.58
N GLN A 32 -7.65 -12.67 0.38
CA GLN A 32 -6.93 -13.09 -0.81
C GLN A 32 -5.64 -12.27 -0.96
N GLY A 33 -4.66 -12.81 -1.70
CA GLY A 33 -3.42 -12.09 -1.98
C GLY A 33 -3.63 -10.69 -2.60
N HIS A 34 -4.71 -10.51 -3.36
CA HIS A 34 -5.05 -9.20 -3.94
C HIS A 34 -5.43 -8.16 -2.88
N SER A 35 -6.07 -8.58 -1.78
CA SER A 35 -6.49 -7.70 -0.68
C SER A 35 -5.31 -6.97 -0.05
N PHE A 36 -4.13 -7.60 0.05
CA PHE A 36 -2.92 -6.96 0.57
C PHE A 36 -2.44 -5.81 -0.32
N ARG A 37 -2.53 -5.96 -1.65
CA ARG A 37 -2.16 -4.89 -2.58
C ARG A 37 -3.12 -3.70 -2.47
N ILE A 38 -4.42 -3.98 -2.35
CA ILE A 38 -5.44 -2.94 -2.15
C ILE A 38 -5.21 -2.22 -0.82
N GLY A 39 -5.04 -2.97 0.26
CA GLY A 39 -4.84 -2.42 1.61
C GLY A 39 -3.58 -1.58 1.69
N GLY A 40 -2.47 -2.06 1.12
CA GLY A 40 -1.22 -1.31 1.06
C GLY A 40 -1.36 0.01 0.28
N ALA A 41 -1.96 -0.03 -0.92
CA ALA A 41 -2.21 1.19 -1.69
C ALA A 41 -3.12 2.18 -0.96
N THR A 42 -4.18 1.68 -0.31
CA THR A 42 -5.11 2.49 0.49
C THR A 42 -4.41 3.14 1.69
N MET A 43 -3.57 2.39 2.39
CA MET A 43 -2.81 2.91 3.54
C MET A 43 -1.88 4.05 3.11
N TYR A 44 -1.07 3.86 2.07
CA TYR A 44 -0.19 4.93 1.56
C TYR A 44 -0.98 6.15 1.07
N TRP A 45 -2.14 5.92 0.47
CA TRP A 45 -3.02 7.01 0.06
C TRP A 45 -3.52 7.83 1.25
N HIS A 46 -3.93 7.17 2.33
CA HIS A 46 -4.38 7.85 3.56
C HIS A 46 -3.26 8.57 4.30
N THR A 47 -2.01 8.15 4.14
CA THR A 47 -0.83 8.90 4.62
C THR A 47 -0.42 10.03 3.68
N GLY A 48 -1.21 10.29 2.63
CA GLY A 48 -0.95 11.35 1.67
C GLY A 48 0.20 11.04 0.72
N THR A 49 0.65 9.80 0.55
CA THR A 49 1.67 9.47 -0.46
C THR A 49 1.14 9.76 -1.86
N ASP A 50 1.96 10.36 -2.72
CA ASP A 50 1.53 10.68 -4.09
C ASP A 50 1.33 9.42 -4.95
N ILE A 51 0.48 9.55 -5.97
CA ILE A 51 0.09 8.42 -6.83
C ILE A 51 1.29 7.81 -7.57
N LYS A 52 2.31 8.61 -7.96
CA LYS A 52 3.49 8.07 -8.67
C LYS A 52 4.30 7.17 -7.73
N SER A 53 4.49 7.59 -6.49
CA SER A 53 5.16 6.79 -5.46
C SER A 53 4.38 5.52 -5.12
N ILE A 54 3.06 5.59 -4.98
CA ILE A 54 2.22 4.38 -4.75
C ILE A 54 2.35 3.41 -5.94
N LYS A 55 2.32 3.92 -7.18
CA LYS A 55 2.52 3.10 -8.39
C LYS A 55 3.89 2.41 -8.40
N LEU A 56 4.95 3.13 -8.03
CA LEU A 56 6.30 2.59 -7.95
C LEU A 56 6.39 1.48 -6.90
N ILE A 57 5.93 1.74 -5.67
CA ILE A 57 6.00 0.80 -4.55
C ILE A 57 5.29 -0.52 -4.87
N GLY A 58 4.09 -0.47 -5.45
CA GLY A 58 3.34 -1.68 -5.76
C GLY A 58 3.47 -2.15 -7.21
N GLY A 59 4.43 -1.65 -7.99
CA GLY A 59 4.74 -2.14 -9.33
C GLY A 59 3.61 -1.98 -10.36
N TRP A 60 2.84 -0.89 -10.28
CA TRP A 60 1.77 -0.59 -11.23
C TRP A 60 2.28 0.19 -12.45
N LYS A 61 2.17 -0.42 -13.62
CA LYS A 61 2.43 0.27 -14.90
C LYS A 61 1.28 1.23 -15.27
N GLY A 62 0.04 0.78 -15.11
CA GLY A 62 -1.17 1.52 -15.47
C GLY A 62 -1.87 2.21 -14.29
N ASN A 63 -3.04 2.78 -14.56
CA ASN A 63 -3.85 3.51 -13.58
C ASN A 63 -4.87 2.61 -12.85
N SER A 64 -4.71 1.28 -12.90
CA SER A 64 -5.60 0.36 -12.17
C SER A 64 -5.55 0.57 -10.65
N VAL A 65 -4.45 1.12 -10.12
CA VAL A 65 -4.31 1.52 -8.71
C VAL A 65 -5.37 2.53 -8.26
N LEU A 66 -5.85 3.40 -9.16
CA LEU A 66 -6.84 4.43 -8.82
C LEU A 66 -8.15 3.82 -8.34
N LYS A 67 -8.50 2.62 -8.83
CA LYS A 67 -9.69 1.88 -8.40
C LYS A 67 -9.59 1.37 -6.95
N TYR A 68 -8.38 1.36 -6.39
CA TYR A 68 -8.11 0.85 -5.05
C TYR A 68 -7.98 1.96 -4.01
N LEU A 69 -7.91 3.23 -4.43
CA LEU A 69 -7.80 4.38 -3.53
C LEU A 69 -9.18 4.67 -2.91
N ARG A 70 -9.52 3.95 -1.85
CA ARG A 70 -10.78 4.14 -1.12
C ARG A 70 -10.73 5.44 -0.31
N GLU A 71 -11.90 6.06 -0.12
CA GLU A 71 -12.07 7.30 0.64
C GLU A 71 -11.19 8.44 0.12
N TYR A 72 -11.45 8.87 -1.12
CA TYR A 72 -10.67 9.88 -1.82
C TYR A 72 -10.40 11.15 -1.00
N ALA A 73 -11.38 11.62 -0.22
CA ALA A 73 -11.24 12.81 0.62
C ALA A 73 -10.06 12.74 1.60
N ARG A 74 -9.80 11.56 2.20
CA ARG A 74 -8.70 11.42 3.18
C ARG A 74 -7.31 11.53 2.56
N GLY A 75 -7.11 11.04 1.35
CA GLY A 75 -5.81 11.16 0.67
C GLY A 75 -5.64 12.45 -0.12
N LEU A 76 -6.75 13.10 -0.52
CA LEU A 76 -6.69 14.39 -1.23
C LEU A 76 -6.29 15.54 -0.31
N LEU A 77 -6.74 15.57 0.95
CA LEU A 77 -6.42 16.69 1.85
C LEU A 77 -4.89 16.94 1.96
N PRO A 78 -4.04 15.94 2.30
CA PRO A 78 -2.58 16.13 2.30
C PRO A 78 -1.99 16.49 0.93
N ALA A 79 -2.60 16.00 -0.16
CA ALA A 79 -2.14 16.32 -1.51
C ALA A 79 -2.41 17.78 -1.88
N HIS A 80 -3.57 18.30 -1.49
CA HIS A 80 -3.94 19.70 -1.67
C HIS A 80 -3.05 20.64 -0.84
N GLU A 81 -2.77 20.28 0.42
CA GLU A 81 -1.87 21.06 1.30
C GLU A 81 -0.47 21.21 0.69
N ARG A 82 0.11 20.12 0.15
CA ARG A 82 1.41 20.19 -0.53
C ARG A 82 1.37 21.01 -1.82
N ALA A 83 0.29 20.90 -2.59
CA ALA A 83 0.13 21.71 -3.79
C ALA A 83 0.05 23.20 -3.43
N ALA A 84 -0.71 23.56 -2.40
CA ALA A 84 -0.81 24.92 -1.90
C ALA A 84 0.53 25.45 -1.40
N ALA A 85 1.29 24.66 -0.63
CA ALA A 85 2.62 25.02 -0.16
C ALA A 85 3.60 25.27 -1.32
N ALA A 86 3.63 24.38 -2.30
CA ALA A 86 4.49 24.54 -3.48
C ALA A 86 4.14 25.78 -4.31
N ILE A 87 2.85 26.13 -4.41
CA ILE A 87 2.40 27.36 -5.07
C ILE A 87 2.86 28.59 -4.28
N ALA A 88 2.75 28.56 -2.96
CA ALA A 88 3.19 29.65 -2.09
C ALA A 88 4.71 29.87 -2.17
N GLU A 89 5.50 28.80 -2.20
CA GLU A 89 6.96 28.87 -2.39
C GLU A 89 7.37 29.37 -3.79
N ALA A 90 6.57 29.09 -4.81
CA ALA A 90 6.83 29.52 -6.18
C ALA A 90 6.35 30.95 -6.49
N ALA A 91 5.64 31.60 -5.56
CA ALA A 91 5.19 32.98 -5.75
C ALA A 91 6.37 33.95 -5.59
N PRO A 92 6.63 34.83 -6.58
CA PRO A 92 7.68 35.84 -6.44
C PRO A 92 7.29 36.86 -5.35
N SER A 93 8.27 37.18 -4.50
CA SER A 93 8.19 38.22 -3.45
C SER A 93 7.95 39.61 -4.00
#